data_AF-I3I4J7-F1
#
_entry.id   AF-I3I4J7-F1
#
_cell.length_a   1.000
_cell.length_b   1.000
_cell.length_c   1.000
_cell.angle_alpha   90.00
_cell.angle_beta   90.00
_cell.angle_gamma   90.00
#
_symmetry.space_group_name_H-M   'P 1'
#
loop_
_entity.id
_entity.type
_entity.pdbx_description
1 polymer ?
#
loop_
_entity_poly.entity_id
_entity_poly.type
_entity_poly.pdbx_seq_one_letter_code
_entity_poly.pdbx_strand_id
1 'polypeptide(L)'
;MKIVELLFIIGFFLFRNSGENMINTVSAKNNNNEKCEVSFFKRWTGYSHPVRVIDPINFSDALMRGNYQRAWICEKNSKELFVLLERVEAQGLNNINIKNDTDLSFFLADVAVDGAYKLGREITIAETFYLASFYVEATEASGHVGKFLIKQKLGGKFEYMYDSMGKLAKLRVTNDEGTITELDY
;
A
#
# COMPACT_ATOMS: atom_id res chain seq x y z
N MET A 1 -42.53 -18.39 11.54
CA MET A 1 -41.29 -18.97 12.09
C MET A 1 -40.24 -18.84 11.00
N LYS A 2 -39.20 -18.05 11.25
CA LYS A 2 -38.13 -17.67 10.31
C LYS A 2 -37.18 -18.85 10.13
N ILE A 3 -36.67 -19.08 8.92
CA ILE A 3 -35.24 -19.33 8.66
C ILE A 3 -34.98 -18.74 7.26
N VAL A 4 -34.30 -17.60 7.27
CA VAL A 4 -33.59 -17.03 6.14
C VAL A 4 -32.17 -17.53 6.33
N GLU A 5 -31.70 -18.47 5.51
CA GLU A 5 -30.28 -18.78 5.41
C GLU A 5 -29.84 -18.62 3.95
N LEU A 6 -29.45 -17.36 3.74
CA LEU A 6 -28.48 -16.82 2.82
C LEU A 6 -27.44 -17.85 2.34
N LEU A 7 -27.65 -18.42 1.16
CA LEU A 7 -26.57 -19.02 0.35
C LEU A 7 -25.73 -17.87 -0.24
N PHE A 8 -24.79 -17.35 0.55
CA PHE A 8 -23.67 -16.53 0.08
C PHE A 8 -22.38 -17.34 0.27
N ILE A 9 -22.25 -18.41 -0.49
CA ILE A 9 -20.96 -19.07 -0.72
C ILE A 9 -20.34 -18.36 -1.92
N ILE A 10 -19.76 -17.18 -1.69
CA ILE A 10 -18.91 -16.51 -2.67
C ILE A 10 -17.47 -16.88 -2.36
N GLY A 11 -16.96 -17.85 -3.11
CA GLY A 11 -15.57 -17.95 -3.54
C GLY A 11 -14.51 -17.77 -2.45
N PHE A 12 -14.40 -18.74 -1.54
CA PHE A 12 -13.14 -19.02 -0.85
C PHE A 12 -12.17 -19.62 -1.89
N PHE A 13 -11.64 -18.75 -2.76
CA PHE A 13 -10.58 -19.12 -3.68
C PHE A 13 -9.36 -19.47 -2.83
N LEU A 14 -9.04 -20.76 -2.82
CA LEU A 14 -7.76 -21.32 -2.38
C LEU A 14 -6.65 -20.70 -3.23
N PHE A 15 -6.16 -19.54 -2.83
CA PHE A 15 -4.86 -19.05 -3.26
C PHE A 15 -3.84 -19.37 -2.18
N ARG A 16 -3.27 -20.58 -2.26
CA ARG A 16 -1.82 -20.68 -2.09
C ARG A 16 -1.25 -19.89 -3.27
N ASN A 17 -1.09 -18.58 -3.09
CA ASN A 17 -0.36 -17.78 -4.07
C ASN A 17 1.11 -18.18 -3.94
N SER A 18 1.52 -19.15 -4.75
CA SER A 18 2.88 -19.14 -5.26
C SER A 18 3.13 -17.73 -5.80
N GLY A 19 4.24 -17.12 -5.38
CA GLY A 19 4.72 -15.86 -5.92
C GLY A 19 4.78 -15.91 -7.45
N GLU A 20 4.87 -14.72 -8.05
CA GLU A 20 4.92 -14.47 -9.50
C GLU A 20 3.56 -14.25 -10.18
N ASN A 21 2.96 -13.09 -9.93
CA ASN A 21 2.19 -12.37 -10.96
C ASN A 21 2.13 -10.88 -10.64
N MET A 22 3.11 -10.12 -11.17
CA MET A 22 3.00 -8.76 -11.72
C MET A 22 1.92 -7.80 -11.16
N ILE A 23 1.73 -7.70 -9.84
CA ILE A 23 0.85 -6.68 -9.28
C ILE A 23 1.57 -5.32 -9.36
N ASN A 24 1.35 -4.62 -10.47
CA ASN A 24 1.80 -3.23 -10.65
C ASN A 24 0.85 -2.27 -9.94
N THR A 25 -0.45 -2.58 -9.96
CA THR A 25 -1.48 -1.79 -9.29
C THR A 25 -2.54 -2.68 -8.65
N VAL A 26 -3.11 -2.23 -7.52
CA VAL A 26 -4.20 -2.94 -6.82
C VAL A 26 -5.39 -2.02 -6.63
N SER A 27 -6.58 -2.52 -6.98
CA SER A 27 -7.82 -1.85 -6.62
C SER A 27 -8.11 -2.06 -5.13
N ALA A 28 -8.15 -0.97 -4.37
CA ALA A 28 -8.47 -0.95 -2.94
C ALA A 28 -9.62 0.03 -2.67
N LYS A 29 -10.12 0.05 -1.44
CA LYS A 29 -11.06 1.07 -0.98
C LYS A 29 -10.42 1.83 0.18
N ASN A 30 -10.48 3.15 0.18
CA ASN A 30 -10.05 3.91 1.35
C ASN A 30 -11.08 3.79 2.50
N ASN A 31 -10.79 4.43 3.63
CA ASN A 31 -11.68 4.46 4.80
C ASN A 31 -13.07 5.08 4.52
N ASN A 32 -13.23 5.83 3.43
CA ASN A 32 -14.50 6.42 2.99
C ASN A 32 -15.23 5.56 1.94
N ASN A 33 -14.80 4.31 1.73
CA ASN A 33 -15.29 3.41 0.68
C ASN A 33 -15.06 3.89 -0.77
N GLU A 34 -14.20 4.89 -0.97
CA GLU A 34 -13.85 5.36 -2.30
C GLU A 34 -12.88 4.38 -2.95
N LYS A 35 -13.10 4.07 -4.24
CA LYS A 35 -12.23 3.17 -4.99
C LYS A 35 -10.92 3.89 -5.28
N CYS A 36 -9.82 3.24 -4.93
CA CYS A 36 -8.48 3.75 -5.14
C CYS A 36 -7.66 2.72 -5.91
N GLU A 37 -6.80 3.20 -6.79
CA GLU A 37 -5.72 2.43 -7.37
C GLU A 37 -4.46 2.63 -6.54
N VAL A 38 -3.91 1.52 -6.06
CA VAL A 38 -2.68 1.49 -5.26
C VAL A 38 -1.54 1.11 -6.17
N SER A 39 -0.59 2.02 -6.37
CA SER A 39 0.52 1.86 -7.34
C SER A 39 1.87 1.98 -6.65
N PHE A 40 2.82 1.13 -7.04
CA PHE A 40 4.22 1.24 -6.62
C PHE A 40 5.02 1.90 -7.73
N PHE A 41 5.93 2.81 -7.38
CA PHE A 41 6.58 3.65 -8.40
C PHE A 41 7.98 4.09 -7.97
N LYS A 42 8.78 4.55 -8.95
CA LYS A 42 10.14 5.07 -8.67
C LYS A 42 10.16 6.59 -8.47
N ARG A 43 9.30 7.31 -9.19
CA ARG A 43 9.26 8.79 -9.20
C ARG A 43 7.82 9.30 -9.35
N TRP A 44 7.59 10.57 -9.03
CA TRP A 44 6.31 11.25 -9.22
C TRP A 44 6.51 12.72 -9.62
N THR A 45 5.46 13.36 -10.14
CA THR A 45 5.52 14.78 -10.55
C THR A 45 5.46 15.72 -9.34
N GLY A 46 6.63 16.12 -8.82
CA GLY A 46 6.76 16.90 -7.58
C GLY A 46 5.97 18.22 -7.51
N TYR A 47 5.88 18.96 -8.63
CA TYR A 47 5.29 20.31 -8.68
C TYR A 47 4.22 20.48 -9.76
N SER A 48 3.84 19.39 -10.43
CA SER A 48 2.80 19.43 -11.47
C SER A 48 1.55 18.79 -10.92
N HIS A 49 0.42 19.47 -11.12
CA HIS A 49 -0.89 19.03 -10.66
C HIS A 49 -1.78 18.73 -11.88
N PRO A 50 -2.42 17.56 -11.94
CA PRO A 50 -2.42 16.49 -10.93
C PRO A 50 -1.06 15.80 -10.75
N VAL A 51 -0.80 15.34 -9.52
CA VAL A 51 0.33 14.48 -9.18
C VAL A 51 0.18 13.16 -9.91
N ARG A 52 1.20 12.77 -10.68
CA ARG A 52 1.25 11.52 -11.42
C ARG A 52 2.42 10.66 -10.98
N VAL A 53 2.18 9.37 -10.86
CA VAL A 53 3.24 8.36 -10.69
C VAL A 53 3.99 8.15 -12.00
N ILE A 54 5.31 7.96 -11.92
CA ILE A 54 6.21 7.76 -13.05
C ILE A 54 7.04 6.50 -12.78
N ASP A 55 7.24 5.71 -13.83
CA ASP A 55 7.92 4.41 -13.78
C ASP A 55 7.28 3.46 -12.75
N PRO A 56 6.05 2.98 -12.99
CA PRO A 56 5.44 1.99 -12.11
C PRO A 56 6.31 0.74 -12.03
N ILE A 57 6.35 0.14 -10.84
CA ILE A 57 7.05 -1.12 -10.56
C ILE A 57 6.07 -2.11 -9.95
N ASN A 58 6.37 -3.40 -10.04
CA ASN A 58 5.56 -4.40 -9.35
C ASN A 58 5.89 -4.39 -7.84
N PHE A 59 4.97 -4.94 -7.04
CA PHE A 59 5.12 -5.01 -5.58
C PHE A 59 6.37 -5.76 -5.12
N SER A 60 6.74 -6.86 -5.78
CA SER A 60 7.92 -7.66 -5.40
C SER A 60 9.22 -6.86 -5.60
N ASP A 61 9.37 -6.22 -6.76
CA ASP A 61 10.48 -5.33 -7.08
C ASP A 61 10.57 -4.14 -6.11
N ALA A 62 9.42 -3.63 -5.67
CA ALA A 62 9.35 -2.57 -4.67
C ALA A 62 9.88 -3.07 -3.31
N LEU A 63 9.42 -4.24 -2.85
CA LEU A 63 9.87 -4.85 -1.60
C LEU A 63 11.38 -5.14 -1.60
N MET A 64 11.91 -5.69 -2.70
CA MET A 64 13.34 -6.02 -2.82
C MET A 64 14.26 -4.81 -2.73
N ARG A 65 13.76 -3.58 -2.96
CA ARG A 65 14.55 -2.35 -2.79
C ARG A 65 14.73 -1.93 -1.33
N GLY A 66 13.96 -2.50 -0.41
CA GLY A 66 13.92 -2.14 1.00
C GLY A 66 13.22 -0.83 1.28
N ASN A 67 13.57 0.24 0.57
CA ASN A 67 12.89 1.52 0.66
C ASN A 67 12.21 1.85 -0.67
N TYR A 68 10.90 2.08 -0.64
CA TYR A 68 10.12 2.39 -1.83
C TYR A 68 8.95 3.32 -1.52
N GLN A 69 8.30 3.80 -2.58
CA GLN A 69 7.12 4.65 -2.47
C GLN A 69 5.90 3.94 -3.07
N ARG A 70 4.74 4.24 -2.48
CA ARG A 70 3.44 3.77 -2.94
C ARG A 70 2.48 4.95 -2.98
N ALA A 71 1.57 4.95 -3.97
CA ALA A 71 0.54 5.96 -4.12
C ALA A 71 -0.83 5.30 -4.02
N TRP A 72 -1.75 5.94 -3.29
CA TRP A 72 -3.19 5.70 -3.44
C TRP A 72 -3.75 6.81 -4.30
N ILE A 73 -4.25 6.45 -5.47
CA ILE A 73 -4.87 7.36 -6.43
C ILE A 73 -6.36 7.07 -6.37
N CYS A 74 -7.13 7.94 -5.73
CA CYS A 74 -8.56 7.75 -5.55
C CYS A 74 -9.32 8.65 -6.50
N GLU A 75 -10.28 8.09 -7.22
CA GLU A 75 -11.03 8.81 -8.26
C GLU A 75 -12.53 8.74 -8.05
N LYS A 76 -13.23 9.79 -8.47
CA LYS A 76 -14.69 9.86 -8.55
C LYS A 76 -15.11 10.61 -9.80
N ASN A 77 -16.01 10.03 -10.59
CA ASN A 77 -16.47 10.59 -11.86
C ASN A 77 -15.30 10.96 -12.80
N SER A 78 -14.30 10.09 -12.90
CA SER A 78 -13.09 10.28 -13.72
C SER A 78 -12.24 11.50 -13.33
N LYS A 79 -12.36 11.94 -12.07
CA LYS A 79 -11.50 12.99 -11.48
C LYS A 79 -10.79 12.43 -10.27
N GLU A 80 -9.50 12.71 -10.18
CA GLU A 80 -8.69 12.40 -9.01
C GLU A 80 -9.19 13.21 -7.81
N LEU A 81 -9.66 12.53 -6.78
CA LEU A 81 -10.05 13.15 -5.51
C LEU A 81 -8.83 13.46 -4.66
N PHE A 82 -7.92 12.49 -4.55
CA PHE A 82 -6.64 12.69 -3.90
C PHE A 82 -5.59 11.68 -4.34
N VAL A 83 -4.33 12.07 -4.11
CA VAL A 83 -3.17 11.18 -4.16
C VAL A 83 -2.52 11.14 -2.78
N LEU A 84 -2.46 9.97 -2.16
CA LEU A 84 -1.72 9.74 -0.91
C LEU A 84 -0.42 9.02 -1.25
N LEU A 85 0.71 9.66 -0.98
CA LEU A 85 2.05 9.10 -1.13
C LEU A 85 2.51 8.56 0.22
N GLU A 86 2.96 7.31 0.22
CA GLU A 86 3.53 6.65 1.38
C GLU A 86 4.98 6.29 1.12
N ARG A 87 5.81 6.49 2.14
CA ARG A 87 7.17 5.95 2.19
C ARG A 87 7.10 4.62 2.93
N VAL A 88 7.59 3.58 2.29
CA VAL A 88 7.64 2.24 2.86
C VAL A 88 9.10 1.87 3.08
N GLU A 89 9.42 1.50 4.32
CA GLU A 89 10.78 1.23 4.78
C GLU A 89 10.87 -0.19 5.36
N ALA A 90 11.81 -0.99 4.86
CA ALA A 90 12.12 -2.32 5.37
C ALA A 90 13.26 -2.26 6.38
N GLN A 91 12.95 -2.52 7.64
CA GLN A 91 13.93 -2.64 8.72
C GLN A 91 14.44 -4.08 8.82
N GLY A 92 15.77 -4.24 8.74
CA GLY A 92 16.45 -5.54 8.81
C GLY A 92 16.68 -6.21 7.45
N LEU A 93 16.21 -5.62 6.34
CA LEU A 93 16.39 -6.20 5.00
C LEU A 93 17.86 -6.25 4.56
N ASN A 94 18.69 -5.29 4.98
CA ASN A 94 20.11 -5.21 4.58
C ASN A 94 20.92 -6.47 4.94
N ASN A 95 20.40 -7.33 5.82
CA ASN A 95 21.02 -8.58 6.24
C ASN A 95 20.46 -9.82 5.52
N ILE A 96 19.56 -9.64 4.54
CA ILE A 96 18.80 -10.71 3.90
C ILE A 96 18.98 -10.59 2.38
N ASN A 97 19.49 -11.64 1.74
CA ASN A 97 19.64 -11.70 0.29
C ASN A 97 18.40 -12.35 -0.33
N ILE A 98 17.41 -11.53 -0.70
CA ILE A 98 16.18 -12.00 -1.35
C ILE A 98 16.45 -12.21 -2.84
N LYS A 99 16.22 -13.43 -3.33
CA LYS A 99 16.28 -13.75 -4.77
C LYS A 99 14.88 -13.70 -5.39
N ASN A 100 14.82 -13.65 -6.71
CA ASN A 100 13.54 -13.55 -7.44
C ASN A 100 12.60 -14.74 -7.18
N ASP A 101 13.13 -15.93 -6.86
CA ASP A 101 12.39 -17.16 -6.56
C ASP A 101 12.05 -17.31 -5.07
N THR A 102 12.22 -16.25 -4.27
CA THR A 102 11.90 -16.29 -2.84
C THR A 102 10.39 -16.14 -2.63
N ASP A 103 9.80 -17.09 -1.90
CA ASP A 103 8.43 -17.02 -1.44
C ASP A 103 8.30 -16.01 -0.29
N LEU A 104 7.27 -15.16 -0.37
CA LEU A 104 7.01 -14.10 0.61
C LEU A 104 5.71 -14.38 1.36
N SER A 105 5.81 -14.49 2.69
CA SER A 105 4.67 -14.57 3.60
C SER A 105 4.57 -13.31 4.46
N PHE A 106 3.35 -12.87 4.75
CA PHE A 106 3.08 -11.60 5.42
C PHE A 106 2.41 -11.84 6.77
N PHE A 107 2.80 -11.09 7.80
CA PHE A 107 2.29 -11.26 9.16
C PHE A 107 2.00 -9.92 9.83
N LEU A 108 1.02 -9.89 10.73
CA LEU A 108 0.81 -8.73 11.60
C LEU A 108 2.07 -8.45 12.43
N ALA A 109 2.37 -7.16 12.61
CA ALA A 109 3.33 -6.69 13.60
C ALA A 109 2.55 -6.31 14.87
N ASP A 110 2.34 -7.29 15.75
CA ASP A 110 1.64 -7.06 17.02
C ASP A 110 2.55 -6.28 17.97
N VAL A 111 1.99 -5.40 18.77
CA VAL A 111 2.76 -4.67 19.79
C VAL A 111 2.92 -5.57 21.02
N ALA A 112 4.17 -5.84 21.39
CA ALA A 112 4.54 -6.52 22.62
C ALA A 112 4.42 -5.58 23.83
N VAL A 113 4.49 -6.13 25.04
CA VAL A 113 4.29 -5.39 26.30
C VAL A 113 5.34 -4.30 26.51
N ASP A 114 6.55 -4.51 25.96
CA ASP A 114 7.68 -3.57 26.00
C ASP A 114 7.65 -2.53 24.86
N GLY A 115 6.60 -2.54 24.03
CA GLY A 115 6.48 -1.66 22.86
C GLY A 115 7.26 -2.14 21.63
N ALA A 116 7.97 -3.27 21.70
CA ALA A 116 8.58 -3.89 20.53
C ALA A 116 7.50 -4.56 19.65
N TYR A 117 7.82 -4.81 18.39
CA TYR A 117 6.93 -5.59 17.53
C TYR A 117 7.22 -7.08 17.70
N LYS A 118 6.16 -7.89 17.79
CA LYS A 118 6.21 -9.36 17.74
C LYS A 118 5.46 -9.86 16.51
N LEU A 119 5.80 -11.07 16.07
CA LEU A 119 5.13 -11.73 14.95
C LEU A 119 3.71 -12.12 15.36
N GLY A 120 2.71 -11.61 14.64
CA GLY A 120 1.31 -11.96 14.82
C GLY A 120 0.83 -13.02 13.82
N ARG A 121 -0.49 -13.05 13.58
CA ARG A 121 -1.10 -13.96 12.59
C ARG A 121 -0.63 -13.64 11.18
N GLU A 122 -0.67 -14.64 10.31
CA GLU A 122 -0.51 -14.46 8.87
C GLU A 122 -1.63 -13.56 8.31
N ILE A 123 -1.26 -12.73 7.33
CA ILE A 123 -2.13 -11.78 6.64
C ILE A 123 -1.93 -11.89 5.13
N THR A 124 -2.93 -11.44 4.40
CA THR A 124 -2.86 -11.30 2.95
C THR A 124 -2.12 -10.03 2.53
N ILE A 125 -1.63 -9.99 1.28
CA ILE A 125 -1.05 -8.78 0.69
C ILE A 125 -2.03 -7.60 0.77
N ALA A 126 -3.32 -7.83 0.52
CA ALA A 126 -4.33 -6.78 0.55
C ALA A 126 -4.51 -6.17 1.95
N GLU A 127 -4.39 -6.96 3.02
CA GLU A 127 -4.43 -6.45 4.39
C GLU A 127 -3.25 -5.53 4.68
N THR A 128 -2.06 -5.78 4.12
CA THR A 128 -0.86 -4.96 4.35
C THR A 128 -1.07 -3.48 4.01
N PHE A 129 -1.96 -3.19 3.08
CA PHE A 129 -2.21 -1.82 2.61
C PHE A 129 -2.82 -0.93 3.70
N TYR A 130 -3.51 -1.53 4.67
CA TYR A 130 -4.22 -0.80 5.72
C TYR A 130 -3.48 -0.77 7.05
N LEU A 131 -2.26 -1.32 7.12
CA LEU A 131 -1.49 -1.43 8.35
C LEU A 131 -0.39 -0.38 8.40
N ALA A 132 -0.09 0.18 9.57
CA ALA A 132 1.08 1.05 9.71
C ALA A 132 2.41 0.26 9.66
N SER A 133 2.38 -1.02 10.06
CA SER A 133 3.56 -1.89 10.06
C SER A 133 3.15 -3.36 9.96
N PHE A 134 3.99 -4.19 9.35
CA PHE A 134 3.80 -5.63 9.21
C PHE A 134 5.14 -6.34 9.00
N TYR A 135 5.22 -7.64 9.30
CA TYR A 135 6.39 -8.45 9.01
C TYR A 135 6.27 -9.12 7.65
N VAL A 136 7.41 -9.26 6.98
CA VAL A 136 7.57 -10.12 5.80
C VAL A 136 8.59 -11.19 6.14
N GLU A 137 8.24 -12.43 5.86
CA GLU A 137 9.13 -13.57 5.92
C GLU A 137 9.47 -14.03 4.51
N ALA A 138 10.76 -14.19 4.25
CA ALA A 138 11.33 -14.65 3.00
C ALA A 138 11.77 -16.10 3.15
N THR A 139 11.25 -16.99 2.31
CA THR A 139 11.56 -18.43 2.32
C THR A 139 12.01 -18.89 0.94
N GLU A 140 13.10 -19.65 0.87
CA GLU A 140 13.55 -20.33 -0.35
C GLU A 140 13.27 -21.83 -0.21
N ALA A 141 13.38 -22.59 -1.31
CA ALA A 141 13.29 -24.05 -1.28
C ALA A 141 14.31 -24.70 -0.32
N SER A 142 15.44 -24.02 -0.06
CA SER A 142 16.49 -24.43 0.86
C SER A 142 16.17 -24.17 2.34
N GLY A 143 15.11 -23.39 2.63
CA GLY A 143 14.67 -23.05 3.97
C GLY A 143 14.45 -21.54 4.16
N HIS A 144 14.31 -21.15 5.43
CA HIS A 144 14.09 -19.77 5.84
C HIS A 144 15.30 -18.88 5.47
N VAL A 145 15.05 -17.79 4.76
CA VAL A 145 16.08 -16.81 4.35
C VAL A 145 16.19 -15.68 5.36
N GLY A 146 15.04 -15.19 5.84
CA GLY A 146 15.01 -14.13 6.82
C GLY A 146 13.64 -13.53 7.05
N LYS A 147 13.58 -12.61 8.01
CA LYS A 147 12.39 -11.85 8.36
C LYS A 147 12.75 -10.39 8.57
N PHE A 148 11.93 -9.50 8.03
CA PHE A 148 12.11 -8.05 8.13
C PHE A 148 10.79 -7.34 8.44
N LEU A 149 10.88 -6.21 9.12
CA LEU A 149 9.73 -5.39 9.50
C LEU A 149 9.53 -4.30 8.46
N ILE A 150 8.36 -4.23 7.85
CA ILE A 150 7.95 -3.13 6.99
C ILE A 150 7.25 -2.07 7.83
N LYS A 151 7.67 -0.81 7.68
CA LYS A 151 7.01 0.38 8.24
C LYS A 151 6.50 1.26 7.12
N GLN A 152 5.24 1.67 7.23
CA GLN A 152 4.58 2.55 6.26
C GLN A 152 4.36 3.90 6.93
N LYS A 153 4.83 4.96 6.30
CA LYS A 153 4.75 6.34 6.79
C LYS A 153 4.16 7.24 5.73
N LEU A 154 3.50 8.31 6.18
CA LEU A 154 3.07 9.38 5.29
C LEU A 154 4.28 9.99 4.58
N GLY A 155 4.27 10.02 3.26
CA GLY A 155 5.20 10.79 2.43
C GLY A 155 4.59 12.11 1.95
N GLY A 156 3.27 12.16 1.80
CA GLY A 156 2.49 13.35 1.52
C GLY A 156 1.07 13.00 1.05
N LYS A 157 0.14 13.96 1.08
CA LYS A 157 -1.24 13.81 0.59
C LYS A 157 -1.66 15.04 -0.19
N PHE A 158 -2.26 14.84 -1.36
CA PHE A 158 -2.71 15.89 -2.27
C PHE A 158 -4.21 15.72 -2.50
N GLU A 159 -5.03 16.61 -1.94
CA GLU A 159 -6.49 16.57 -2.09
C GLU A 159 -6.96 17.65 -3.06
N TYR A 160 -7.63 17.22 -4.13
CA TYR A 160 -8.06 18.08 -5.23
C TYR A 160 -9.52 18.48 -5.06
N MET A 161 -9.77 19.79 -5.07
CA MET A 161 -11.12 20.35 -4.95
C MET A 161 -11.46 21.05 -6.27
N TYR A 162 -12.45 20.49 -6.97
CA TYR A 162 -12.93 21.02 -8.23
C TYR A 162 -14.14 21.93 -8.04
N ASP A 163 -14.24 22.98 -8.84
CA ASP A 163 -15.43 23.83 -8.89
C ASP A 163 -16.61 23.15 -9.61
N SER A 164 -17.73 23.86 -9.69
CA SER A 164 -18.95 23.39 -10.37
C SER A 164 -18.79 23.21 -11.89
N MET A 165 -17.85 23.92 -12.51
CA MET A 165 -17.49 23.75 -13.92
C MET A 165 -16.50 22.59 -14.14
N GLY A 166 -15.95 22.09 -13.04
CA GLY A 166 -15.04 20.98 -13.02
C GLY A 166 -13.56 21.32 -13.15
N LYS A 167 -13.18 22.60 -13.06
CA LYS A 167 -11.80 23.06 -12.99
C LYS A 167 -11.24 22.83 -11.59
N LEU A 168 -9.94 22.53 -11.48
CA LEU A 168 -9.26 22.53 -10.17
C LEU A 168 -9.31 23.95 -9.61
N ALA A 169 -9.91 24.10 -8.43
CA ALA A 169 -10.09 25.38 -7.76
C ALA A 169 -9.17 25.51 -6.55
N LYS A 170 -9.00 24.41 -5.79
CA LYS A 170 -8.10 24.36 -4.64
C LYS A 170 -7.39 23.03 -4.56
N LEU A 171 -6.20 23.08 -3.97
CA LEU A 171 -5.40 21.92 -3.63
C LEU A 171 -5.01 22.02 -2.16
N ARG A 172 -5.31 20.98 -1.38
CA ARG A 172 -4.80 20.83 -0.01
C ARG A 172 -3.65 19.83 -0.02
N VAL A 173 -2.47 20.28 0.39
CA VAL A 173 -1.26 19.46 0.50
C VAL A 173 -0.97 19.20 1.97
N THR A 174 -0.87 17.93 2.36
CA THR A 174 -0.34 17.52 3.66
C THR A 174 1.06 16.94 3.45
N ASN A 175 2.08 17.48 4.10
CA ASN A 175 3.45 16.95 4.01
C ASN A 175 3.64 15.70 4.90
N ASP A 176 4.84 15.13 4.91
CA ASP A 176 5.20 13.95 5.70
C ASP A 176 5.17 14.20 7.23
N GLU A 177 5.25 15.46 7.66
CA GLU A 177 5.09 15.88 9.07
C GLU A 177 3.62 16.11 9.47
N GLY A 178 2.69 16.04 8.51
CA GLY A 178 1.26 16.34 8.75
C GLY A 178 0.90 17.82 8.67
N THR A 179 1.84 18.69 8.29
CA THR A 179 1.57 20.12 8.06
C THR A 179 0.73 20.29 6.79
N ILE A 180 -0.31 21.13 6.90
CA ILE A 180 -1.28 21.37 5.83
C ILE A 180 -1.03 22.74 5.19
N THR A 181 -0.92 22.74 3.86
CA THR A 181 -0.88 23.94 3.02
C THR A 181 -2.02 23.91 2.01
N GLU A 182 -2.74 25.03 1.86
CA GLU A 182 -3.77 25.18 0.83
C GLU A 182 -3.26 26.09 -0.29
N LEU A 183 -3.52 25.71 -1.54
CA LEU A 183 -3.13 26.44 -2.75
C LEU A 183 -4.37 26.69 -3.61
N ASP A 184 -4.56 27.94 -4.05
CA ASP A 184 -5.64 28.35 -4.97
C ASP A 184 -5.18 28.25 -6.45
N TYR A 185 -6.11 27.94 -7.36
CA TYR A 185 -5.85 27.59 -8.79
C TYR A 185 -6.70 28.32 -9.85
#